data_AF-A0A920FW27-F1
#
_entry.id   AF-A0A920FW27-F1
#
_cell.length_a   1.000
_cell.length_b   1.000
_cell.length_c   1.000
_cell.angle_alpha   90.00
_cell.angle_beta   90.00
_cell.angle_gamma   90.00
#
_symmetry.space_group_name_H-M   'P 1'
#
loop_
_entity.id
_entity.type
_entity.pdbx_description
1 polymer ?
#
loop_
_entity_poly.entity_id
_entity_poly.type
_entity_poly.pdbx_seq_one_letter_code
_entity_poly.pdbx_strand_id
1 'polypeptide(L)' 'MNKKQKRRLAAYCLVREKLAFDLCEEIHMRKEEAHEIVDFAFQVSDTLPESYEQIKSEIKAYIVINMLSLVTKFQ' A
#
# COMPACT_ATOMS: atom_id res chain seq x y z
N MET A 1 5.59 3.08 25.85
CA MET A 1 4.57 3.28 24.80
C MET A 1 3.18 3.39 25.44
N ASN A 2 2.48 4.52 25.26
CA ASN A 2 1.18 4.77 25.91
C ASN A 2 0.02 4.03 25.19
N LYS A 3 -1.17 3.98 25.81
CA LYS A 3 -2.35 3.27 25.27
C LYS A 3 -2.79 3.77 23.88
N LYS A 4 -2.63 5.07 23.62
CA LYS A 4 -2.97 5.70 22.32
C LYS A 4 -2.00 5.24 21.22
N GLN A 5 -0.70 5.23 21.50
CA GLN A 5 0.34 4.75 20.59
C GLN A 5 0.15 3.26 20.24
N LYS A 6 -0.15 2.42 21.24
CA LYS A 6 -0.46 0.99 21.01
C LYS A 6 -1.63 0.78 20.07
N ARG A 7 -2.72 1.53 20.26
CA ARG A 7 -3.91 1.47 19.38
C ARG A 7 -3.59 1.90 17.95
N ARG A 8 -2.81 2.99 17.80
CA ARG A 8 -2.40 3.49 16.48
C ARG A 8 -1.53 2.47 15.74
N LEU A 9 -0.57 1.86 16.44
CA LEU A 9 0.28 0.81 15.87
C LEU A 9 -0.54 -0.42 15.45
N ALA A 10 -1.48 -0.87 16.30
CA ALA A 10 -2.35 -2.00 15.95
C ALA A 10 -3.23 -1.69 14.73
N ALA A 11 -3.80 -0.50 14.65
CA ALA A 11 -4.57 -0.06 13.49
C ALA A 11 -3.71 -0.03 12.22
N TYR A 12 -2.46 0.47 12.32
CA TYR A 12 -1.51 0.46 11.23
C TYR A 12 -1.22 -0.97 10.74
N CYS A 13 -0.90 -1.90 11.66
CA CYS A 13 -0.66 -3.29 11.30
C CYS A 13 -1.87 -3.94 10.61
N LEU A 14 -3.09 -3.67 11.10
CA LEU A 14 -4.31 -4.20 10.48
C LEU A 14 -4.52 -3.66 9.06
N VAL A 15 -4.33 -2.35 8.85
CA VAL A 15 -4.45 -1.74 7.53
C VAL A 15 -3.38 -2.30 6.58
N ARG A 16 -2.14 -2.41 7.06
CA ARG A 16 -1.02 -2.97 6.28
C ARG A 16 -1.32 -4.39 5.80
N GLU A 17 -1.73 -5.28 6.71
CA GLU A 17 -2.06 -6.67 6.35
C GLU A 17 -3.24 -6.75 5.38
N LYS A 18 -4.27 -5.93 5.60
CA LYS A 18 -5.45 -5.91 4.73
C LYS A 18 -5.10 -5.40 3.32
N LEU A 19 -4.28 -4.35 3.20
CA LEU A 19 -3.83 -3.85 1.90
C LEU A 19 -3.01 -4.89 1.15
N ALA A 20 -2.07 -5.56 1.84
CA ALA A 20 -1.27 -6.60 1.22
C ALA A 20 -2.14 -7.76 0.74
N PHE A 21 -3.12 -8.19 1.54
CA PHE A 21 -4.10 -9.19 1.14
C PHE A 21 -4.91 -8.76 -0.09
N ASP A 22 -5.47 -7.55 -0.09
CA ASP A 22 -6.25 -7.04 -1.23
C ASP A 22 -5.39 -6.98 -2.51
N LEU A 23 -4.11 -6.62 -2.44
CA LEU A 23 -3.22 -6.66 -3.61
C LEU A 23 -2.95 -8.08 -4.11
N CYS A 24 -2.82 -9.05 -3.20
CA CYS A 24 -2.67 -10.45 -3.59
C CYS A 24 -3.93 -10.98 -4.31
N GLU A 25 -5.11 -10.67 -3.79
CA GLU A 25 -6.37 -11.17 -4.34
C GLU A 25 -6.77 -10.44 -5.63
N GLU A 26 -6.63 -9.12 -5.68
CA GLU A 26 -7.20 -8.33 -6.77
C GLU A 26 -6.28 -8.22 -7.99
N ILE A 27 -4.96 -8.27 -7.81
CA ILE A 27 -3.99 -8.13 -8.91
C ILE A 27 -2.95 -9.25 -8.94
N HIS A 28 -3.18 -10.35 -8.19
CA HIS A 28 -2.34 -11.55 -8.16
C HIS A 28 -0.86 -11.29 -7.83
N MET A 29 -0.59 -10.26 -7.02
CA MET A 29 0.75 -9.95 -6.54
C MET A 29 1.22 -10.99 -5.53
N ARG A 30 2.53 -11.32 -5.49
CA ARG A 30 3.05 -12.19 -4.43
C ARG A 30 2.98 -11.48 -3.09
N LYS A 31 2.78 -12.25 -2.02
CA LYS A 31 2.60 -11.70 -0.67
C LYS A 31 3.76 -10.82 -0.22
N GLU A 32 4.98 -11.25 -0.51
CA GLU A 32 6.21 -10.52 -0.16
C GLU A 32 6.26 -9.17 -0.88
N GLU A 33 6.00 -9.16 -2.19
CA GLU A 33 5.95 -7.94 -3.02
C GLU A 33 4.84 -7.00 -2.57
N ALA A 34 3.66 -7.54 -2.21
CA ALA A 34 2.54 -6.77 -1.71
C ALA A 34 2.89 -6.04 -0.40
N HIS A 35 3.59 -6.71 0.51
CA HIS A 35 4.07 -6.07 1.73
C HIS A 35 5.11 -4.98 1.45
N GLU A 36 6.06 -5.22 0.55
CA GLU A 36 7.08 -4.23 0.17
C GLU A 36 6.46 -2.97 -0.43
N ILE A 37 5.49 -3.13 -1.34
CA ILE A 37 4.79 -2.00 -1.96
C ILE A 37 3.97 -1.22 -0.94
N VAL A 38 3.27 -1.91 -0.05
CA VAL A 38 2.47 -1.26 1.00
C VAL A 38 3.38 -0.48 1.96
N ASP A 39 4.49 -1.08 2.40
CA ASP A 39 5.45 -0.41 3.28
C ASP A 39 6.08 0.81 2.60
N PHE A 40 6.43 0.70 1.32
CA PHE A 40 6.90 1.83 0.53
C PHE A 40 5.87 2.95 0.46
N ALA A 41 4.61 2.64 0.17
CA ALA A 41 3.54 3.64 0.11
C ALA A 41 3.35 4.38 1.45
N PHE A 42 3.45 3.66 2.57
CA PHE A 42 3.40 4.27 3.90
C PHE A 42 4.62 5.14 4.24
N GLN A 43 5.78 4.86 3.66
CA GLN A 43 6.99 5.67 3.86
C GLN A 43 6.98 6.97 3.04
N VAL A 44 6.40 6.94 1.85
CA VAL A 44 6.40 8.07 0.90
C VAL A 44 5.23 9.03 1.16
N SER A 45 4.17 8.58 1.82
CA SER A 45 3.01 9.41 2.10
C SER A 45 3.26 10.35 3.28
N ASP A 46 3.54 11.63 2.98
CA ASP A 46 3.64 12.71 3.97
C ASP A 46 2.28 13.04 4.62
N THR A 47 1.19 12.64 3.95
CA THR A 47 -0.19 12.87 4.37
C THR A 47 -0.86 11.58 4.83
N LEU A 48 -1.49 11.61 5.99
CA LEU A 48 -2.34 10.49 6.40
C LEU A 48 -3.50 10.35 5.41
N PRO A 49 -3.73 9.16 4.83
CA PRO A 49 -4.87 8.93 3.97
C PRO A 49 -6.17 9.11 4.76
N GLU A 50 -7.17 9.72 4.13
CA GLU A 50 -8.47 9.99 4.76
C GLU A 50 -9.28 8.71 4.96
N SER A 51 -9.06 7.70 4.10
CA SER A 51 -9.74 6.40 4.18
C SER A 51 -8.89 5.24 3.66
N TYR A 52 -9.32 4.02 4.01
CA TYR A 52 -8.74 2.77 3.52
C TYR A 52 -8.81 2.65 1.99
N GLU A 53 -9.95 3.00 1.39
CA GLU A 53 -10.15 2.88 -0.05
C GLU A 53 -9.31 3.89 -0.85
N GLN A 54 -9.06 5.06 -0.25
CA GLN A 54 -8.15 6.05 -0.83
C GLN A 54 -6.73 5.49 -0.94
N ILE A 55 -6.13 5.02 0.16
CA ILE A 55 -4.76 4.46 0.14
C ILE A 55 -4.66 3.24 -0.78
N LYS A 56 -5.69 2.37 -0.80
CA LYS A 56 -5.71 1.23 -1.72
C LYS A 56 -5.71 1.67 -3.19
N SER A 57 -6.50 2.69 -3.53
CA SER A 57 -6.57 3.23 -4.90
C SER A 57 -5.27 3.92 -5.31
N GLU A 58 -4.67 4.69 -4.41
CA GLU A 58 -3.37 5.36 -4.66
C GLU A 58 -2.24 4.34 -4.90
N ILE A 59 -2.17 3.26 -4.10
CA ILE A 59 -1.20 2.19 -4.30
C ILE A 59 -1.39 1.52 -5.66
N LYS A 60 -2.63 1.18 -6.04
CA LYS A 60 -2.92 0.59 -7.35
C LYS A 60 -2.58 1.53 -8.51
N ALA A 61 -2.90 2.82 -8.37
CA ALA A 61 -2.56 3.83 -9.36
C ALA A 61 -1.03 3.93 -9.52
N TYR A 62 -0.28 3.94 -8.42
CA TYR A 62 1.18 3.92 -8.45
C TYR A 62 1.72 2.70 -9.22
N ILE A 63 1.21 1.51 -8.94
CA ILE A 63 1.61 0.29 -9.66
C ILE A 63 1.34 0.42 -11.16
N VAL A 64 0.12 0.84 -11.55
CA VAL A 64 -0.27 1.01 -12.95
C VAL A 64 0.62 2.03 -13.66
N ILE A 65 0.88 3.17 -13.05
CA ILE A 65 1.73 4.23 -13.62
C ILE A 65 3.15 3.72 -13.83
N ASN A 66 3.73 3.00 -12.86
CA ASN A 66 5.08 2.47 -12.99
C ASN A 66 5.17 1.38 -14.06
N MET A 67 4.18 0.48 -14.13
CA MET A 67 4.10 -0.54 -15.17
C MET A 67 3.95 0.09 -16.56
N LEU A 68 3.07 1.09 -16.70
CA LEU A 68 2.91 1.82 -17.95
C LEU A 68 4.21 2.54 -18.34
N SER A 69 4.86 3.21 -17.39
CA SER A 69 6.14 3.89 -17.61
C SER A 69 7.23 2.93 -18.09
N LEU A 70 7.30 1.73 -17.53
CA LEU A 70 8.21 0.69 -17.98
C LEU A 70 7.93 0.31 -19.44
N VAL A 71 6.67 0.01 -19.79
CA VAL A 71 6.31 -0.39 -21.16
C VAL A 71 6.59 0.73 -22.18
N THR A 72 6.30 1.99 -21.83
CA THR A 72 6.49 3.12 -22.75
C THR A 72 7.95 3.56 -22.89
N LYS A 73 8.82 3.29 -21.89
CA LYS A 73 10.25 3.67 -21.96
C LYS A 73 11.06 2.83 -22.94
N PHE A 74 10.56 1.66 -23.33
CA PHE A 74 11.22 0.74 -24.27
C PHE A 74 10.60 0.76 -25.68
N GLN A 75 9.78 1.77 -25.98
CA GLN A 75 9.28 2.09 -27.33
C GLN A 75 10.08 3.25 -27.93
#